data_AF-A0A5E4P5U4-F1
#
_entry.id   AF-A0A5E4P5U4-F1
#
_cell.length_a   1.000
_cell.length_b   1.000
_cell.length_c   1.000
_cell.angle_alpha   90.00
_cell.angle_beta   90.00
_cell.angle_gamma   90.00
#
_symmetry.space_group_name_H-M   'P 1'
#
loop_
_entity.id
_entity.type
_entity.pdbx_description
1 polymer ?
#
loop_
_entity_poly.entity_id
_entity_poly.type
_entity_poly.pdbx_seq_one_letter_code
_entity_poly.pdbx_strand_id
1 'polypeptide(L)' 'MKEEGVAALFRTAPDFDERTTRYQVEYLAKKGYKVPSCSNAESYGVCVANCGTRSPLGYVKRRTAGKPAPGGVKNG' A
#
# COMPACT_ATOMS: atom_id res chain seq x y z
N MET A 1 -0.68 -12.75 6.65
CA MET A 1 0.62 -12.17 7.06
C MET A 1 0.43 -11.64 8.47
N LYS A 2 1.33 -11.96 9.40
CA LYS A 2 1.28 -11.44 10.77
C LYS A 2 1.98 -10.09 10.86
N GLU A 3 1.66 -9.31 11.89
CA GLU A 3 2.18 -7.97 12.15
C GLU A 3 3.72 -7.93 12.14
N GLU A 4 4.38 -8.94 12.72
CA GLU A 4 5.86 -9.00 12.73
C GLU A 4 6.42 -9.18 11.32
N GLY A 5 5.73 -9.95 10.47
CA GLY A 5 6.10 -10.13 9.08
C GLY A 5 5.98 -8.85 8.27
N VAL A 6 4.99 -8.00 8.57
CA VAL A 6 4.84 -6.67 7.96
C VAL A 6 5.96 -5.74 8.43
N ALA A 7 6.25 -5.70 9.73
CA ALA A 7 7.32 -4.86 10.28
C ALA A 7 8.70 -5.22 9.69
N ALA A 8 8.98 -6.51 9.44
CA ALA A 8 10.22 -6.96 8.84
C ALA A 8 10.46 -6.43 7.41
N LEU A 9 9.40 -6.07 6.67
CA LEU A 9 9.53 -5.50 5.32
C LEU A 9 10.20 -4.12 5.32
N PHE A 10 10.14 -3.40 6.44
CA PHE A 10 10.68 -2.05 6.55
C PHE A 10 12.19 -2.02 6.86
N ARG A 11 12.84 -3.18 7.09
CA ARG A 11 14.27 -3.24 7.45
C ARG A 11 15.23 -2.62 6.42
N THR A 12 14.78 -2.45 5.18
CA THR A 12 15.56 -1.82 4.11
C THR A 12 15.33 -0.31 4.01
N ALA A 13 14.42 0.26 4.79
CA ALA A 13 14.17 1.69 4.83
C ALA A 13 15.34 2.41 5.55
N PRO A 14 15.78 3.59 5.06
CA PRO A 14 16.92 4.31 5.61
C PRO A 14 16.70 4.81 7.05
N ASP A 15 15.45 4.95 7.46
CA ASP A 15 14.99 5.47 8.76
C ASP A 15 14.32 4.38 9.63
N PHE A 16 14.55 3.10 9.32
CA PHE A 16 13.93 2.00 10.04
C PHE A 16 14.29 1.98 11.53
N ASP A 17 13.25 2.01 12.38
CA ASP A 17 13.33 1.75 13.82
C ASP A 17 12.33 0.64 14.20
N GLU A 18 12.84 -0.52 14.61
CA GLU A 18 12.04 -1.72 14.85
C GLU A 18 10.91 -1.47 15.87
N ARG A 19 11.21 -0.74 16.94
CA ARG A 19 10.26 -0.45 18.01
C ARG A 19 9.10 0.40 17.49
N THR A 20 9.42 1.48 16.79
CA THR A 20 8.42 2.42 16.24
C THR A 20 7.60 1.76 15.14
N THR A 21 8.24 1.04 14.21
CA THR A 21 7.55 0.34 13.13
C THR A 21 6.59 -0.72 13.68
N ARG A 22 7.03 -1.55 14.64
CA ARG A 22 6.15 -2.57 15.24
C ARG A 22 4.93 -1.93 15.92
N TYR A 23 5.15 -0.88 16.71
CA TYR A 23 4.06 -0.15 17.36
C TYR A 23 3.04 0.38 16.35
N GLN A 24 3.50 1.00 15.26
CA GLN A 24 2.63 1.54 14.22
C GLN A 24 1.84 0.44 13.51
N VAL A 25 2.48 -0.67 13.14
CA VAL A 25 1.83 -1.80 12.46
C VAL A 25 0.75 -2.42 13.35
N GLU A 26 1.07 -2.71 14.60
CA GLU A 26 0.10 -3.25 15.57
C GLU A 26 -1.09 -2.31 15.80
N TYR A 27 -0.83 -1.00 15.92
CA TYR A 27 -1.87 0.00 16.09
C TYR A 27 -2.81 0.06 14.87
N LEU A 28 -2.27 0.08 13.66
CA LEU A 28 -3.05 0.11 12.43
C LEU A 28 -3.90 -1.15 12.27
N ALA A 29 -3.33 -2.32 12.58
CA ALA A 29 -4.03 -3.61 12.57
C ALA A 29 -5.17 -3.62 13.59
N LYS A 30 -4.92 -3.21 14.84
CA LYS A 30 -5.92 -3.11 15.91
C LYS A 30 -7.08 -2.18 15.56
N LYS A 31 -6.81 -1.07 14.85
CA LYS A 31 -7.83 -0.12 14.42
C LYS A 31 -8.58 -0.55 13.16
N GLY A 32 -8.11 -1.57 12.45
CA GLY A 32 -8.76 -2.07 11.24
C GLY A 32 -8.76 -1.04 10.11
N TYR A 33 -7.71 -0.21 10.00
CA TYR A 33 -7.61 0.76 8.91
C TYR A 33 -7.65 0.05 7.57
N LYS A 34 -8.47 0.57 6.66
CA LYS A 34 -8.56 0.08 5.29
C LYS A 34 -7.60 0.84 4.40
N VAL A 35 -7.07 0.15 3.39
CA VAL A 35 -6.31 0.76 2.31
C VAL A 35 -7.16 1.87 1.66
N PRO A 36 -6.60 3.07 1.40
CA PRO A 36 -7.35 4.17 0.83
C PRO A 36 -7.87 3.87 -0.59
N SER A 37 -8.89 4.63 -1.02
CA SER A 37 -9.29 4.69 -2.42
C SER A 37 -8.18 5.32 -3.27
N CYS A 38 -8.23 5.15 -4.60
CA CYS A 38 -7.31 5.84 -5.51
C CYS A 38 -7.45 7.37 -5.38
N SER A 39 -8.68 7.88 -5.23
CA SER A 39 -8.92 9.32 -5.02
C SER A 39 -8.24 9.84 -3.75
N ASN A 40 -8.36 9.12 -2.63
CA ASN A 40 -7.66 9.50 -1.39
C ASN A 40 -6.13 9.39 -1.56
N ALA A 41 -5.65 8.32 -2.19
CA ALA A 41 -4.21 8.14 -2.44
C ALA A 41 -3.62 9.27 -3.32
N GLU A 42 -4.41 9.81 -4.25
CA GLU A 42 -4.06 11.00 -5.02
C GLU A 42 -4.01 12.25 -4.15
N SER A 43 -5.03 12.49 -3.32
CA SER A 43 -5.03 13.62 -2.39
C SER A 43 -3.87 13.58 -1.38
N TYR A 44 -3.41 12.38 -1.01
CA TYR A 44 -2.24 12.21 -0.13
C TYR A 44 -0.90 12.31 -0.86
N GLY A 45 -0.89 12.39 -2.20
CA GLY A 45 0.33 12.42 -2.99
C GLY A 45 1.09 11.09 -3.07
N VAL A 46 0.46 9.96 -2.70
CA VAL A 46 1.10 8.62 -2.67
C VAL A 46 0.69 7.74 -3.86
N CYS A 47 -0.13 8.24 -4.78
CA CYS A 47 -0.56 7.50 -5.96
C CYS A 47 0.49 7.56 -7.09
N VAL A 48 1.09 6.43 -7.41
CA VAL A 48 2.19 6.33 -8.41
C VAL A 48 1.75 6.12 -9.86
N ALA A 49 0.48 5.79 -10.11
CA ALA A 49 -0.01 5.46 -11.46
C ALA A 49 -1.52 5.65 -11.61
N ASN A 50 -1.98 6.08 -12.79
CA ASN A 50 -3.39 6.10 -13.13
C ASN A 50 -3.77 4.73 -13.70
N CYS A 51 -3.87 3.78 -12.78
CA CYS A 51 -4.07 2.36 -13.10
C CYS A 51 -5.54 1.99 -13.33
N GLY A 52 -6.43 2.90 -13.74
CA GLY A 52 -7.83 2.56 -14.11
C GLY A 52 -8.61 1.70 -13.09
N THR A 53 -8.27 1.78 -11.80
CA THR A 53 -8.91 1.06 -10.69
C THR A 53 -9.40 2.04 -9.63
N ARG A 54 -10.29 1.59 -8.75
CA ARG A 54 -10.86 2.43 -7.67
C ARG A 54 -10.05 2.40 -6.39
N SER A 55 -9.14 1.44 -6.24
CA SER A 55 -8.28 1.30 -5.07
C SER A 55 -7.04 0.46 -5.40
N PRO A 56 -5.95 0.59 -4.63
CA PRO A 56 -4.76 -0.25 -4.78
C PRO A 56 -5.07 -1.76 -4.70
N LEU A 57 -6.02 -2.16 -3.85
CA LEU A 57 -6.46 -3.56 -3.77
C LEU A 57 -7.11 -4.05 -5.07
N GLY A 58 -7.84 -3.17 -5.77
CA GLY A 58 -8.42 -3.48 -7.08
C GLY A 58 -7.34 -3.70 -8.15
N TYR A 59 -6.23 -2.97 -8.08
CA TYR A 59 -5.07 -3.20 -8.94
C TYR A 59 -4.44 -4.58 -8.69
N VAL A 60 -4.13 -4.89 -7.41
CA VAL A 60 -3.53 -6.19 -7.02
C VAL A 60 -4.42 -7.35 -7.48
N LYS A 61 -5.73 -7.27 -7.23
CA LYS A 61 -6.68 -8.33 -7.62
C LYS A 61 -6.70 -8.60 -9.13
N ARG A 62 -6.55 -7.58 -9.97
CA ARG A 62 -6.46 -7.76 -11.44
C ARG A 62 -5.16 -8.42 -11.85
N ARG A 63 -4.04 -7.97 -11.25
CA ARG A 63 -2.69 -8.52 -11.47
C ARG A 63 -2.63 -10.01 -11.13
N THR A 64 -3.17 -10.40 -9.97
CA THR A 64 -3.21 -11.80 -9.54
C THR A 64 -4.15 -12.67 -10.38
N ALA A 65 -5.16 -12.06 -11.01
CA ALA A 65 -6.09 -12.74 -11.90
C ALA A 65 -5.61 -12.83 -13.36
N GLY A 66 -4.36 -12.43 -13.66
CA GLY A 66 -3.80 -12.43 -15.01
C GLY A 66 -4.48 -11.46 -15.99
N LYS A 67 -5.26 -10.50 -15.49
CA LYS A 67 -5.90 -9.50 -16.35
C LYS A 67 -4.85 -8.46 -16.78
N PRO A 68 -4.92 -7.94 -18.02
CA PRO A 68 -3.99 -6.93 -18.48
C PRO A 68 -4.02 -5.74 -17.53
N ALA A 69 -2.83 -5.23 -17.19
CA ALA A 69 -2.71 -4.06 -16.35
C ALA A 69 -3.41 -2.89 -17.06
N PRO A 70 -4.39 -2.23 -16.43
CA PRO A 70 -4.93 -0.98 -16.97
C PRO A 70 -3.79 0.02 -17.16
N GLY A 71 -3.57 0.43 -18.42
CA GLY A 71 -2.48 1.31 -18.82
C GLY A 71 -2.60 2.70 -18.19
N GLY A 72 -1.46 3.26 -17.77
CA GLY A 72 -1.36 4.62 -17.26
C GLY A 72 -0.25 4.79 -16.22
N VAL A 73 1.01 4.82 -16.65
CA VAL A 73 2.08 5.46 -15.87
C VAL A 73 1.75 6.95 -15.78
N LYS A 74 1.73 7.51 -14.57
CA LYS A 74 1.72 8.97 -14.42
C LYS A 74 3.14 9.42 -14.75
N ASN A 75 3.36 10.00 -15.93
CA ASN A 75 4.56 10.77 -16.17
C ASN A 75 4.47 12.01 -15.28
N GLY A 76 5.44 12.15 -14.37
CA GLY A 76 5.65 13.38 -13.59
C GLY A 76 6.28 14.45 -14.47
#